data_AF-A0A7C0X4A7-F1
#
_entry.id   AF-A0A7C0X4A7-F1
#
_cell.length_a   1.000
_cell.length_b   1.000
_cell.length_c   1.000
_cell.angle_alpha   90.00
_cell.angle_beta   90.00
_cell.angle_gamma   90.00
#
_symmetry.space_group_name_H-M   'P 1'
#
loop_
_entity.id
_entity.type
_entity.pdbx_description
1 polymer ?
#
loop_
_entity_poly.entity_id
_entity_poly.type
_entity_poly.pdbx_seq_one_letter_code
_entity_poly.pdbx_strand_id
1 'polypeptide(L)'
;MMEKAVVIGLVLALCILTDLAILTLAKLLPRYNRTDRKVSRWEAGNLPVGRAKGLLPMQYLSFMFLFMALEPITVVLFIFAAHPTIGFYILLLISLLLILPTVYIGYKAATEGFER
;
A
#
# COMPACT_ATOMS: atom_id res chain seq x y z
N MET A 1 8.26 -3.76 -28.16
CA MET A 1 7.20 -3.36 -27.20
C MET A 1 6.34 -4.56 -26.82
N MET A 2 5.73 -5.24 -27.79
CA MET A 2 4.87 -6.40 -27.55
C MET A 2 5.60 -7.58 -26.88
N GLU A 3 6.82 -7.92 -27.32
CA GLU A 3 7.63 -8.97 -26.69
C GLU A 3 7.91 -8.70 -25.20
N LYS A 4 8.26 -7.46 -24.84
CA LYS A 4 8.51 -7.08 -23.44
C LYS A 4 7.25 -7.18 -22.59
N ALA A 5 6.10 -6.78 -23.13
CA ALA A 5 4.81 -6.91 -22.46
C ALA A 5 4.42 -8.38 -22.25
N VAL A 6 4.69 -9.25 -23.25
CA VAL A 6 4.47 -10.69 -23.14
C VAL A 6 5.36 -11.29 -22.05
N VAL A 7 6.63 -10.90 -21.96
CA VAL A 7 7.54 -11.36 -20.90
C VAL A 7 7.04 -10.93 -19.51
N ILE A 8 6.62 -9.67 -19.35
CA ILE A 8 6.06 -9.19 -18.07
C ILE A 8 4.79 -9.96 -17.71
N GLY A 9 3.89 -10.16 -18.68
CA GLY A 9 2.66 -10.92 -18.47
C GLY A 9 2.93 -12.38 -18.06
N LEU A 10 3.92 -13.02 -18.69
CA LEU A 10 4.35 -14.38 -18.34
C LEU A 10 4.87 -14.45 -16.90
N VAL A 11 5.72 -13.49 -16.50
CA VAL A 11 6.27 -13.43 -15.13
C VAL A 11 5.17 -13.26 -14.10
N LEU A 12 4.23 -12.33 -14.33
CA LEU A 12 3.09 -12.12 -13.43
C LEU A 12 2.20 -13.36 -13.33
N ALA A 13 1.90 -14.00 -14.47
CA ALA A 13 1.14 -15.24 -14.50
C ALA A 13 1.83 -16.35 -13.72
N LEU A 14 3.15 -16.49 -13.87
CA LEU A 14 3.95 -17.48 -13.13
C LEU A 14 3.88 -17.22 -11.62
N CYS A 15 4.06 -15.98 -11.16
CA CYS A 15 3.92 -15.63 -9.73
C CYS A 15 2.54 -15.99 -9.17
N ILE A 16 1.47 -15.67 -9.89
CA ILE A 16 0.10 -15.97 -9.46
C ILE A 16 -0.13 -17.49 -9.44
N LEU A 17 0.33 -18.21 -10.45
CA LEU A 17 0.21 -19.66 -10.54
C LEU A 17 1.00 -20.36 -9.43
N THR A 18 2.20 -19.88 -9.10
CA THR A 18 2.99 -20.44 -8.00
C THR A 18 2.31 -20.21 -6.65
N ASP A 19 1.78 -19.02 -6.40
CA ASP A 19 1.06 -18.72 -5.15
C ASP A 19 -0.20 -19.56 -5.03
N LEU A 20 -0.96 -19.71 -6.13
CA LEU A 20 -2.14 -20.55 -6.15
C LEU A 20 -1.79 -22.03 -5.92
N ALA A 21 -0.72 -22.54 -6.55
CA ALA A 21 -0.24 -23.90 -6.34
C ALA A 21 0.17 -24.14 -4.88
N ILE A 22 0.89 -23.20 -4.26
CA ILE A 22 1.27 -23.29 -2.86
C ILE A 22 0.04 -23.23 -1.95
N LEU A 23 -0.89 -22.30 -2.19
CA LEU A 23 -2.11 -22.18 -1.38
C LEU A 23 -3.03 -23.40 -1.49
N THR A 24 -3.11 -24.01 -2.68
CA THR A 24 -3.88 -25.24 -2.90
C THR A 24 -3.23 -26.43 -2.21
N LEU A 25 -1.92 -26.61 -2.34
CA LEU A 25 -1.16 -27.64 -1.62
C LEU A 25 -1.27 -27.46 -0.10
N ALA A 26 -1.15 -26.23 0.40
CA ALA A 26 -1.28 -25.89 1.81
C ALA A 26 -2.68 -26.20 2.36
N LYS A 27 -3.73 -26.19 1.52
CA LYS A 27 -5.08 -26.58 1.93
C LYS A 27 -5.34 -28.09 1.82
N LEU A 28 -4.73 -28.77 0.85
CA LEU A 28 -5.02 -30.17 0.53
C LEU A 28 -4.17 -31.16 1.32
N LEU A 29 -2.88 -30.88 1.52
CA LEU A 29 -1.94 -31.80 2.18
C LEU A 29 -2.17 -31.94 3.70
N PRO A 30 -2.46 -30.87 4.47
CA PRO A 30 -2.58 -31.01 5.91
C PRO A 30 -3.90 -31.64 6.33
N ARG A 31 -3.84 -32.58 7.27
CA ARG A 31 -5.02 -33.05 7.99
C ARG A 31 -5.39 -32.04 9.07
N TYR A 32 -6.34 -31.14 8.76
CA TYR A 32 -6.81 -30.14 9.71
C TYR A 32 -7.62 -30.79 10.84
N ASN A 33 -7.08 -30.79 12.06
CA ASN A 33 -7.86 -31.06 13.28
C ASN A 33 -8.33 -29.74 13.88
N ARG A 34 -9.42 -29.20 13.30
CA ARG A 34 -10.05 -27.94 13.73
C ARG A 34 -10.76 -28.18 15.06
N THR A 35 -10.37 -27.45 16.09
CA THR A 35 -11.07 -27.39 17.38
C THR A 35 -11.49 -25.95 17.64
N ASP A 36 -12.55 -25.74 18.41
CA ASP A 36 -13.08 -24.39 18.70
C ASP A 36 -12.01 -23.46 19.28
N ARG A 37 -11.13 -24.00 20.12
CA ARG A 37 -9.98 -23.29 20.70
C ARG A 37 -8.90 -22.90 19.67
N LYS A 38 -8.78 -23.62 18.55
CA LYS A 38 -7.81 -23.32 17.48
C LYS A 38 -8.34 -22.30 16.47
N VAL A 39 -9.66 -22.16 16.37
CA VAL A 39 -10.31 -21.20 15.47
C VAL A 39 -10.73 -19.91 16.18
N SER A 40 -10.74 -19.89 17.51
CA SER A 40 -10.92 -18.66 18.29
C SER A 40 -9.79 -17.66 18.01
N ARG A 41 -10.10 -16.36 18.13
CA ARG A 41 -9.14 -15.27 17.86
C ARG A 41 -7.89 -15.38 18.75
N TRP A 42 -6.77 -14.86 18.22
CA TRP A 42 -5.49 -14.80 18.95
C TRP A 42 -5.64 -13.97 20.24
N GLU A 43 -5.03 -14.47 21.32
CA GLU A 43 -5.19 -14.04 22.71
C GLU A 43 -6.60 -14.20 23.31
N ALA A 44 -6.80 -15.40 23.87
CA ALA A 44 -7.83 -15.80 24.83
C ALA A 44 -9.16 -16.29 24.25
N GLY A 45 -9.56 -17.50 24.66
CA GLY A 45 -10.94 -17.98 24.60
C GLY A 45 -11.91 -17.17 25.49
N ASN A 46 -11.69 -15.86 25.60
CA ASN A 46 -12.61 -14.89 26.13
C ASN A 46 -13.41 -14.34 24.93
N LEU A 47 -14.73 -14.31 25.04
CA LEU A 47 -15.53 -13.64 24.01
C LEU A 47 -15.10 -12.16 23.94
N PRO A 48 -15.04 -11.54 22.76
CA PRO A 48 -14.81 -10.12 22.64
C PRO A 48 -15.96 -9.38 23.32
N VAL A 49 -15.78 -9.00 24.59
CA VAL A 49 -16.76 -8.23 25.36
C VAL A 49 -16.42 -6.76 25.20
N GLY A 50 -17.35 -5.99 24.64
CA GLY A 50 -17.21 -4.55 24.44
C GLY A 50 -17.23 -4.12 22.98
N ARG A 51 -17.42 -2.82 22.77
CA ARG A 51 -17.40 -2.19 21.44
C ARG A 51 -15.97 -2.23 20.92
N ALA A 52 -15.76 -2.69 19.68
CA ALA A 52 -14.46 -2.57 19.01
C ALA A 52 -13.94 -1.13 19.16
N LYS A 53 -12.65 -0.95 19.46
CA LYS A 53 -12.00 0.36 19.59
C LYS A 53 -12.25 1.17 18.30
N GLY A 54 -13.26 2.06 18.30
CA GLY A 54 -13.60 3.00 17.22
C GLY A 54 -14.05 2.37 15.88
N LEU A 55 -14.88 3.09 15.13
CA LEU A 55 -15.25 2.72 13.74
C LEU A 55 -14.08 2.95 12.75
N LEU A 56 -13.11 3.79 13.10
CA LEU A 56 -11.97 4.17 12.27
C LEU A 56 -10.69 4.15 13.11
N PRO A 57 -10.00 3.01 13.21
CA PRO A 57 -8.72 2.92 13.91
C PRO A 57 -7.62 3.33 12.94
N MET A 58 -7.68 4.53 12.37
CA MET A 58 -6.80 4.82 11.24
C MET A 58 -5.97 6.06 11.53
N GLN A 59 -5.02 5.87 12.45
CA GLN A 59 -3.78 6.65 12.46
C GLN A 59 -3.12 6.71 11.07
N TYR A 60 -3.49 5.83 10.14
CA TYR A 60 -3.02 5.78 8.77
C TYR A 60 -3.88 6.57 7.76
N LEU A 61 -5.10 7.01 8.13
CA LEU A 61 -6.00 7.67 7.16
C LEU A 61 -5.40 9.00 6.69
N SER A 62 -4.83 9.77 7.60
CA SER A 62 -4.20 11.04 7.25
C SER A 62 -2.94 10.85 6.41
N PHE A 63 -2.17 9.77 6.63
CA PHE A 63 -1.05 9.41 5.77
C PHE A 63 -1.51 8.90 4.39
N MET A 64 -2.69 8.29 4.30
CA MET A 64 -3.30 7.94 3.02
C MET A 64 -3.65 9.20 2.22
N PHE A 65 -4.16 10.26 2.85
CA PHE A 65 -4.38 11.55 2.17
C PHE A 65 -3.07 12.20 1.71
N LEU A 66 -2.01 12.14 2.52
CA LEU A 66 -0.68 12.59 2.12
C LEU A 66 -0.18 11.83 0.88
N PHE A 67 -0.33 10.49 0.87
CA PHE A 67 0.04 9.67 -0.28
C PHE A 67 -0.77 10.04 -1.53
N MET A 68 -2.10 10.15 -1.42
CA MET A 68 -2.97 10.53 -2.54
C MET A 68 -2.68 11.93 -3.09
N ALA A 69 -2.20 12.85 -2.27
CA ALA A 69 -1.78 14.18 -2.72
C ALA A 69 -0.44 14.15 -3.48
N LEU A 70 0.50 13.30 -3.05
CA LEU A 70 1.84 13.20 -3.64
C LEU A 70 1.90 12.36 -4.92
N GLU A 71 1.08 11.32 -5.01
CA GLU A 71 1.08 10.40 -6.14
C GLU A 71 0.93 11.13 -7.51
N PRO A 72 -0.11 11.95 -7.75
CA PRO A 72 -0.30 12.58 -9.07
C PRO A 72 0.85 13.53 -9.42
N ILE A 73 1.40 14.25 -8.43
CA ILE A 73 2.56 15.13 -8.61
C ILE A 73 3.76 14.30 -9.08
N THR A 74 4.01 13.17 -8.42
CA THR A 74 5.14 12.30 -8.72
C THR A 74 5.01 11.67 -10.10
N VAL A 75 3.81 11.24 -10.49
CA VAL A 75 3.52 10.70 -11.83
C VAL A 75 3.84 11.73 -12.91
N VAL A 76 3.37 12.98 -12.75
CA VAL A 76 3.64 14.06 -13.70
C VAL A 76 5.14 14.36 -13.78
N LEU A 77 5.83 14.45 -12.64
CA LEU A 77 7.27 14.66 -12.60
C LEU A 77 8.05 13.55 -13.30
N PHE A 78 7.62 12.29 -13.16
CA PHE A 78 8.24 11.16 -13.85
C PHE A 78 8.00 11.17 -15.37
N ILE A 79 6.85 11.66 -15.84
CA ILE A 79 6.61 11.84 -17.27
C ILE A 79 7.60 12.87 -17.86
N PHE A 80 7.80 13.99 -17.17
CA PHE A 80 8.80 15.00 -17.55
C PHE A 80 10.24 14.49 -17.44
N ALA A 81 10.55 13.67 -16.42
CA ALA A 81 11.86 13.06 -16.27
C ALA A 81 12.17 12.06 -17.40
N ALA A 82 11.17 11.31 -17.87
CA ALA A 82 11.31 10.35 -18.97
C ALA A 82 11.49 11.03 -20.34
N HIS A 83 11.01 12.26 -20.50
CA HIS A 83 11.14 13.06 -21.72
C HIS A 83 11.82 14.39 -21.39
N PRO A 84 13.16 14.44 -21.30
CA PRO A 84 13.91 15.59 -20.81
C PRO A 84 13.92 16.73 -21.84
N THR A 85 12.76 17.37 -22.02
CA THR A 85 12.58 18.64 -22.73
C THR A 85 12.95 19.82 -21.84
N ILE A 86 12.94 19.60 -20.52
CA ILE A 86 13.24 20.58 -19.48
C ILE A 86 14.61 20.26 -18.88
N GLY A 87 15.45 21.27 -18.67
CA GLY A 87 16.76 21.11 -18.04
C GLY A 87 16.66 20.59 -16.60
N PHE A 88 17.63 19.77 -16.18
CA PHE A 88 17.65 19.12 -14.86
C PHE A 88 17.37 20.08 -13.69
N TYR A 89 18.04 21.24 -13.67
CA TYR A 89 17.89 22.21 -12.59
C TYR A 89 16.47 22.79 -12.49
N ILE A 90 15.80 22.96 -13.63
CA ILE A 90 14.41 23.46 -13.68
C ILE A 90 13.46 22.37 -13.16
N LEU A 91 13.65 21.12 -13.60
CA LEU A 91 12.84 19.99 -13.12
C LEU A 91 13.03 19.76 -11.62
N LEU A 92 14.27 19.90 -11.11
CA LEU A 92 14.58 19.84 -9.68
C LEU A 92 13.88 20.96 -8.90
N LEU A 93 13.89 22.19 -9.43
CA LEU A 93 13.21 23.30 -8.77
C LEU A 93 11.70 23.07 -8.71
N ILE A 94 11.09 22.62 -9.81
CA ILE A 94 9.66 22.30 -9.87
C ILE A 94 9.32 21.15 -8.90
N SER A 95 10.15 20.10 -8.83
CA SER A 95 9.90 18.99 -7.91
C SER A 95 9.96 19.42 -6.45
N LEU A 96 10.95 20.23 -6.07
CA LEU A 96 11.05 20.77 -4.71
C LEU A 96 9.85 21.67 -4.37
N LEU A 97 9.45 22.55 -5.30
CA LEU A 97 8.32 23.45 -5.12
C LEU A 97 6.97 22.71 -4.96
N LEU A 98 6.79 21.57 -5.62
CA LEU A 98 5.54 20.81 -5.55
C LEU A 98 5.53 19.79 -4.40
N ILE A 99 6.66 19.11 -4.14
CA ILE A 99 6.73 18.04 -3.16
C ILE A 99 6.87 18.59 -1.74
N LEU A 100 7.78 19.53 -1.49
CA LEU A 100 8.06 20.01 -0.12
C LEU A 100 6.83 20.58 0.60
N PRO A 101 6.02 21.50 0.03
CA PRO A 101 4.86 22.02 0.74
C PRO A 101 3.78 20.95 0.94
N THR A 102 3.60 20.05 -0.04
CA THR A 102 2.62 18.95 0.04
C THR A 102 3.00 17.97 1.16
N VAL A 103 4.29 17.59 1.24
CA VAL A 103 4.81 16.75 2.34
C VAL A 103 4.64 17.46 3.67
N TYR A 104 5.05 18.73 3.77
CA TYR A 104 5.00 19.49 5.02
C TYR A 104 3.57 19.64 5.54
N ILE A 105 2.64 20.10 4.69
CA ILE A 105 1.25 20.31 5.06
C ILE A 105 0.57 18.97 5.36
N GLY A 106 0.78 17.94 4.52
CA GLY A 106 0.16 16.64 4.71
C GLY A 106 0.68 15.92 5.95
N TYR A 107 1.97 16.03 6.26
CA TYR A 107 2.54 15.50 7.50
C TYR A 107 1.99 16.23 8.73
N LYS A 108 1.97 17.57 8.70
CA LYS A 108 1.41 18.38 9.80
C LYS A 108 -0.07 18.06 10.04
N ALA A 109 -0.87 18.04 8.98
CA ALA A 109 -2.28 17.69 9.04
C ALA A 109 -2.51 16.26 9.54
N ALA A 110 -1.60 15.33 9.19
CA ALA A 110 -1.62 14.00 9.73
C ALA A 110 -1.37 13.99 11.23
N THR A 111 -0.28 14.56 11.70
CA THR A 111 0.08 14.54 13.13
C THR A 111 -0.92 15.30 14.01
N GLU A 112 -1.36 16.48 13.60
CA GLU A 112 -2.30 17.32 14.38
C GLU A 112 -3.73 16.76 14.37
N GLY A 113 -4.11 16.05 13.31
CA GLY A 113 -5.40 15.35 13.23
C GLY A 113 -5.54 14.19 14.22
N PHE A 114 -4.45 13.75 14.85
CA PHE A 114 -4.44 12.67 15.85
C PHE A 114 -4.54 13.16 17.29
N GLU A 115 -4.37 14.45 17.56
CA GLU A 115 -4.39 15.02 18.91
C GLU A 115 -5.80 15.45 19.40
N ARG A 116 -6.86 15.12 18.66
CA ARG A 116 -8.26 15.40 19.05
C ARG A 116 -9.04 14.18 19.50
#